data_AF-A0A554QY61-F1
#
_entry.id   AF-A0A554QY61-F1
#
_cell.length_a   1.000
_cell.length_b   1.000
_cell.length_c   1.000
_cell.angle_alpha   90.00
_cell.angle_beta   90.00
_cell.angle_gamma   90.00
#
_symmetry.space_group_name_H-M   'P 1'
#
loop_
_entity.id
_entity.type
_entity.pdbx_description
1 polymer ?
#
loop_
_entity_poly.entity_id
_entity_poly.type
_entity_poly.pdbx_seq_one_letter_code
_entity_poly.pdbx_strand_id
1 'polypeptide(L)'
;MFGRGRKEWENAEATIVLVRIKKVSSDGLTPTREWAADVRRADGSVVRAKIDEPRWVTDFWPPDAGAVVKVQINPQTGVVRFDVKNDPQLSVKGQEKLKSDAFEATLRQPPTP
;
A
#
# COMPACT_ATOMS: atom_id res chain seq x y z
N MET A 1 5.32 -35.29 13.19
CA MET A 1 4.07 -34.53 12.99
C MET A 1 4.43 -33.23 12.28
N PHE A 2 4.03 -33.03 11.01
CA PHE A 2 4.30 -31.79 10.29
C PHE A 2 3.05 -30.91 10.32
N GLY A 3 2.94 -30.07 11.34
CA GLY A 3 1.94 -29.01 11.37
C GLY A 3 2.22 -28.04 10.24
N ARG A 4 1.33 -27.97 9.25
CA ARG A 4 1.30 -26.88 8.27
C ARG A 4 1.02 -25.59 9.03
N GLY A 5 2.07 -24.90 9.48
CA GLY A 5 1.97 -23.58 10.05
C GLY A 5 1.23 -22.69 9.07
N ARG A 6 0.05 -22.19 9.46
CA ARG A 6 -0.64 -21.12 8.74
C ARG A 6 0.42 -20.07 8.45
N LYS A 7 0.54 -19.64 7.18
CA LYS A 7 1.31 -18.45 6.80
C LYS A 7 0.63 -17.27 7.48
N GLU A 8 0.95 -17.05 8.75
CA GLU A 8 0.40 -15.98 9.54
C GLU A 8 1.10 -14.71 9.05
N TRP A 9 0.32 -13.86 8.42
CA TRP A 9 0.75 -12.58 7.94
C TRP A 9 0.56 -11.61 9.09
N GLU A 10 1.62 -10.90 9.47
CA GLU A 10 1.57 -9.89 10.51
C GLU A 10 1.22 -8.53 9.90
N ASN A 11 0.32 -7.80 10.55
CA ASN A 11 -0.02 -6.45 10.14
C ASN A 11 1.15 -5.50 10.48
N ALA A 12 1.46 -4.61 9.56
CA ALA A 12 2.52 -3.63 9.69
C ALA A 12 2.13 -2.35 8.93
N GLU A 13 2.92 -1.30 9.12
CA GLU A 13 2.80 -0.06 8.36
C GLU A 13 4.04 0.12 7.49
N ALA A 14 3.83 0.63 6.28
CA ALA A 14 4.91 0.91 5.35
C ALA A 14 4.88 2.37 4.91
N THR A 15 6.04 3.00 4.93
CA THR A 15 6.24 4.27 4.24
C THR A 15 6.83 3.99 2.86
N ILE A 16 6.14 4.41 1.81
CA ILE A 16 6.64 4.25 0.44
C ILE A 16 7.84 5.18 0.23
N VAL A 17 8.97 4.61 -0.17
CA VAL A 17 10.20 5.35 -0.44
C VAL A 17 10.28 5.70 -1.92
N LEU A 18 10.08 4.70 -2.78
CA LEU A 18 10.14 4.86 -4.24
C LEU A 18 9.18 3.90 -4.93
N VAL A 19 8.74 4.31 -6.12
CA VAL A 19 7.89 3.54 -7.02
C VAL A 19 8.57 3.45 -8.36
N ARG A 20 8.50 2.28 -9.02
CA ARG A 20 8.90 2.15 -10.42
C ARG A 20 7.95 1.25 -11.20
N ILE A 21 7.93 1.44 -12.52
CA ILE A 21 7.30 0.50 -13.43
C ILE A 21 8.19 -0.72 -13.55
N LYS A 22 7.66 -1.88 -13.19
CA LYS A 22 8.32 -3.19 -13.32
C LYS A 22 8.27 -3.71 -14.74
N LYS A 23 7.09 -3.57 -15.37
CA LYS A 23 6.84 -3.95 -16.77
C LYS A 23 5.65 -3.18 -17.29
N VAL A 24 5.57 -3.06 -18.61
CA VAL A 24 4.38 -2.57 -19.31
C VAL A 24 3.78 -3.75 -20.08
N SER A 25 2.45 -3.82 -20.18
CA SER A 25 1.76 -4.78 -21.04
C SER A 25 2.18 -4.63 -22.51
N SER A 26 1.96 -5.66 -23.32
CA SER A 26 2.35 -5.68 -24.74
C SER A 26 1.66 -4.61 -25.58
N ASP A 27 0.48 -4.15 -25.16
CA ASP A 27 -0.25 -3.05 -25.78
C ASP A 27 0.24 -1.66 -25.33
N GLY A 28 1.19 -1.58 -24.39
CA GLY A 28 1.73 -0.32 -23.87
C GLY A 28 0.82 0.38 -22.85
N LEU A 29 -0.37 -0.14 -22.55
CA LEU A 29 -1.41 0.60 -21.83
C LEU A 29 -1.41 0.37 -20.31
N THR A 30 -0.91 -0.77 -19.84
CA THR A 30 -1.03 -1.19 -18.44
C THR A 30 0.33 -1.43 -17.81
N PRO A 31 0.89 -0.44 -17.08
CA PRO A 31 2.10 -0.66 -16.30
C PRO A 31 1.79 -1.48 -15.05
N THR A 32 2.60 -2.52 -14.79
CA THR A 32 2.70 -3.15 -13.48
C THR A 32 3.82 -2.47 -12.71
N ARG A 33 3.55 -2.06 -11.47
CA ARG A 33 4.50 -1.35 -10.61
C ARG A 33 5.12 -2.26 -9.54
N GLU A 34 6.21 -1.78 -8.97
CA GLU A 34 6.75 -2.29 -7.71
C GLU A 34 7.26 -1.12 -6.87
N TRP A 35 7.25 -1.31 -5.56
CA TRP A 35 7.57 -0.30 -4.56
C TRP A 35 8.76 -0.75 -3.73
N ALA A 36 9.62 0.21 -3.38
CA ALA A 36 10.52 0.09 -2.24
C ALA A 36 9.87 0.83 -1.06
N ALA A 37 9.74 0.17 0.09
CA ALA A 37 9.07 0.73 1.25
C ALA A 37 9.82 0.40 2.54
N ASP A 38 9.80 1.33 3.49
CA ASP A 38 10.27 1.11 4.85
C ASP A 38 9.12 0.58 5.69
N VAL A 39 9.22 -0.67 6.12
CA VAL A 39 8.17 -1.40 6.83
C VAL A 39 8.50 -1.42 8.31
N ARG A 40 7.63 -0.80 9.10
CA ARG A 40 7.67 -0.81 10.56
C ARG A 40 6.89 -2.01 11.08
N ARG A 41 7.60 -2.94 11.72
CA ARG A 41 7.03 -4.13 12.37
C ARG A 41 6.45 -3.78 13.73
N ALA A 42 5.68 -4.71 14.30
CA ALA A 42 5.07 -4.56 15.62
C ALA A 42 6.09 -4.41 16.76
N ASP A 43 7.30 -4.98 16.59
CA ASP A 43 8.42 -4.84 17.53
C ASP A 43 9.15 -3.48 17.43
N GLY A 44 8.70 -2.60 16.54
CA GLY A 44 9.29 -1.29 16.29
C GLY A 44 10.49 -1.30 15.33
N SER A 45 10.98 -2.47 14.94
CA SER A 45 12.04 -2.58 13.94
C SER A 45 11.55 -2.12 12.55
N VAL A 46 12.48 -1.54 11.78
CA VAL A 46 12.21 -1.07 10.43
C VAL A 46 13.08 -1.82 9.44
N VAL A 47 12.46 -2.32 8.37
CA VAL A 47 13.12 -3.05 7.29
C VAL A 47 12.69 -2.48 5.96
N ARG A 48 13.66 -2.26 5.05
CA ARG A 48 13.36 -1.92 3.66
C ARG A 48 12.95 -3.17 2.89
N ALA A 49 11.76 -3.16 2.31
CA ALA A 49 11.21 -4.27 1.56
C ALA A 49 10.74 -3.84 0.17
N LYS A 50 10.72 -4.81 -0.74
CA LYS A 50 10.07 -4.67 -2.03
C LYS A 50 8.63 -5.16 -1.95
N ILE A 51 7.70 -4.41 -2.50
CA ILE A 51 6.29 -4.78 -2.60
C ILE A 51 5.90 -4.81 -4.09
N ASP A 52 5.24 -5.88 -4.52
CA ASP A 52 4.74 -6.03 -5.89
C ASP A 52 3.28 -5.58 -5.98
N GLU A 53 2.87 -5.10 -7.17
CA GLU A 53 1.48 -4.71 -7.42
C GLU A 53 0.53 -5.91 -7.25
N PRO A 54 -0.57 -5.75 -6.49
CA PRO A 54 -1.50 -6.85 -6.24
C PRO A 54 -2.34 -7.13 -7.48
N ARG A 55 -2.04 -8.23 -8.17
CA ARG A 55 -2.68 -8.58 -9.47
C ARG A 55 -4.13 -9.06 -9.38
N TRP A 56 -4.65 -9.26 -8.17
CA TRP A 56 -5.97 -9.84 -7.92
C TRP A 56 -6.99 -8.77 -7.47
N VAL A 57 -6.60 -7.50 -7.46
CA VAL A 57 -7.39 -6.38 -6.95
C VAL A 57 -7.70 -5.45 -8.12
N THR A 58 -8.99 -5.24 -8.39
CA THR A 58 -9.46 -4.36 -9.47
C THR A 58 -9.61 -2.91 -9.05
N ASP A 59 -9.82 -2.66 -7.75
CA ASP A 59 -10.03 -1.34 -7.14
C ASP A 59 -8.74 -0.77 -6.54
N PHE A 60 -7.56 -1.22 -6.98
CA PHE A 60 -6.30 -0.84 -6.34
C PHE A 60 -5.91 0.60 -6.71
N TRP A 61 -5.68 1.43 -5.70
CA TRP A 61 -5.07 2.74 -5.85
C TRP A 61 -3.56 2.64 -5.57
N PRO A 62 -2.69 2.88 -6.58
CA PRO A 62 -1.25 2.80 -6.39
C PRO A 62 -0.76 3.95 -5.50
N PRO A 63 -0.10 3.66 -4.35
CA PRO A 63 0.41 4.72 -3.49
C PRO A 63 1.69 5.34 -4.06
N ASP A 64 1.84 6.66 -3.85
CA ASP A 64 3.03 7.43 -4.24
C ASP A 64 4.12 7.41 -3.16
N ALA A 65 5.31 7.89 -3.50
CA ALA A 65 6.40 8.10 -2.54
C ALA A 65 5.96 9.07 -1.42
N GLY A 66 6.33 8.74 -0.18
CA GLY A 66 5.92 9.44 1.04
C GLY A 66 4.59 8.96 1.63
N ALA A 67 3.78 8.20 0.89
CA ALA A 67 2.54 7.64 1.43
C ALA A 67 2.82 6.64 2.55
N VAL A 68 2.01 6.68 3.61
CA VAL A 68 2.02 5.70 4.70
C VAL A 68 0.80 4.81 4.55
N VAL A 69 1.04 3.51 4.34
CA VAL A 69 0.00 2.54 4.02
C VAL A 69 0.10 1.30 4.89
N LYS A 70 -1.01 0.59 5.08
CA LYS A 70 -1.04 -0.69 5.78
C LYS A 70 -0.53 -1.80 4.87
N VAL A 71 0.32 -2.63 5.43
CA VAL A 71 0.89 -3.79 4.76
C VAL A 71 0.80 -5.01 5.66
N GLN A 72 1.08 -6.15 5.07
CA GLN A 72 1.27 -7.39 5.78
C GLN A 72 2.64 -7.95 5.47
N ILE A 73 3.36 -8.38 6.50
CA ILE A 73 4.67 -9.01 6.40
C ILE A 73 4.58 -10.48 6.81
N ASN A 74 5.23 -11.35 6.06
CA ASN A 74 5.46 -12.72 6.48
C ASN A 74 6.69 -12.73 7.39
N PRO A 75 6.57 -13.07 8.68
CA PRO A 75 7.68 -12.98 9.63
C PRO A 75 8.81 -13.97 9.32
N GLN A 76 8.50 -15.08 8.64
CA GLN A 76 9.47 -16.12 8.30
C GLN A 76 10.28 -15.78 7.03
N THR A 77 9.62 -15.21 6.02
CA THR A 77 10.26 -14.95 4.71
C THR A 77 10.61 -13.49 4.47
N GLY A 78 10.10 -12.58 5.30
CA GLY A 78 10.22 -11.13 5.10
C GLY A 78 9.45 -10.61 3.89
N VAL A 79 8.64 -11.44 3.23
CA VAL A 79 7.82 -11.01 2.08
C VAL A 79 6.75 -10.04 2.58
N VAL A 80 6.57 -8.94 1.85
CA VAL A 80 5.61 -7.88 2.17
C VAL A 80 4.57 -7.75 1.06
N ARG A 81 3.32 -7.53 1.45
CA ARG A 81 2.21 -7.22 0.54
C ARG A 81 1.34 -6.11 1.10
N PHE A 82 0.65 -5.39 0.23
CA PHE A 82 -0.34 -4.40 0.62
C PHE A 82 -1.54 -5.03 1.35
N ASP A 83 -2.05 -4.36 2.39
CA ASP A 83 -3.33 -4.69 3.02
C ASP A 83 -4.48 -3.94 2.34
N VAL A 84 -4.71 -4.27 1.07
CA VAL A 84 -5.76 -3.67 0.23
C VAL A 84 -7.17 -3.81 0.78
N LYS A 85 -7.40 -4.73 1.72
CA LYS A 85 -8.72 -4.97 2.30
C LYS A 85 -9.04 -3.95 3.40
N ASN A 86 -8.04 -3.54 4.17
CA ASN A 86 -8.24 -2.74 5.38
C ASN A 86 -7.62 -1.34 5.28
N ASP A 87 -7.01 -1.00 4.16
CA ASP A 87 -6.46 0.33 3.90
C ASP A 87 -7.29 1.11 2.85
N PRO A 88 -8.07 2.12 3.28
CA PRO A 88 -8.80 2.96 2.34
C PRO A 88 -7.87 3.77 1.42
N GLN A 89 -6.60 3.97 1.78
CA GLN A 89 -5.64 4.67 0.91
C GLN A 89 -5.27 3.85 -0.34
N LEU A 90 -5.50 2.53 -0.31
CA LEU A 90 -5.16 1.60 -1.38
C LEU A 90 -6.35 1.22 -2.26
N SER A 91 -7.50 1.87 -2.06
CA SER A 91 -8.73 1.67 -2.83
C SER A 91 -9.08 2.94 -3.60
N VAL A 92 -9.51 2.81 -4.87
CA VAL A 92 -10.01 3.97 -5.63
C VAL A 92 -11.19 4.60 -4.92
N LYS A 93 -12.17 3.78 -4.48
CA LYS A 93 -13.32 4.25 -3.71
C LYS A 93 -12.91 4.91 -2.39
N GLY A 94 -11.92 4.36 -1.69
CA GLY A 94 -11.41 4.94 -0.45
C GLY A 94 -10.78 6.31 -0.69
N GLN A 95 -10.00 6.46 -1.76
CA GLN A 95 -9.38 7.73 -2.16
C GLN A 95 -10.41 8.77 -2.62
N GLU A 96 -11.42 8.38 -3.38
CA GLU A 96 -12.53 9.27 -3.74
C GLU A 96 -13.23 9.81 -2.49
N LYS A 97 -13.51 8.94 -1.52
CA LYS A 97 -14.09 9.35 -0.25
C LYS A 97 -13.17 10.32 0.52
N LEU A 98 -11.89 9.99 0.66
CA LEU A 98 -10.93 10.85 1.37
C LEU A 98 -10.80 12.24 0.71
N LYS A 99 -10.77 12.29 -0.62
CA LYS A 99 -10.72 13.55 -1.39
C LYS A 99 -12.02 14.34 -1.24
N SER A 100 -13.17 13.67 -1.32
CA SER A 100 -14.48 14.30 -1.09
C SER A 100 -14.56 14.91 0.30
N ASP A 101 -14.18 14.15 1.34
CA ASP A 101 -14.21 14.60 2.73
C ASP A 101 -13.25 15.79 2.94
N ALA A 102 -12.07 15.77 2.32
CA ALA A 102 -11.09 16.87 2.38
C ALA A 102 -11.58 18.13 1.64
N PHE A 103 -12.25 17.97 0.50
CA PHE A 103 -12.84 19.07 -0.25
C PHE A 103 -13.93 19.77 0.57
N GLU A 104 -14.87 19.00 1.12
CA GLU A 104 -15.93 19.52 2.00
C GLU A 104 -15.38 20.20 3.26
N ALA A 105 -14.30 19.67 3.84
CA ALA A 105 -13.62 20.30 4.96
C ALA A 105 -12.99 21.64 4.57
N THR A 106 -12.38 21.72 3.38
CA THR A 106 -11.75 22.95 2.88
C THR A 106 -12.78 24.04 2.61
N LEU A 107 -13.97 23.71 2.07
CA LEU A 107 -15.06 24.67 1.87
C LEU A 107 -15.57 25.32 3.15
N ARG A 108 -15.36 24.69 4.31
CA ARG A 108 -15.75 25.22 5.63
C ARG A 108 -14.67 26.10 6.27
N GLN A 109 -13.47 26.15 5.69
CA GLN A 109 -12.41 27.01 6.18
C GLN A 109 -12.62 28.45 5.68
N PRO A 110 -12.20 29.47 6.46
CA PRO A 110 -12.15 30.83 5.95
C PRO A 110 -11.21 30.91 4.74
N PRO A 111 -11.50 31.78 3.75
CA PRO A 111 -10.61 31.98 2.61
C PRO A 111 -9.22 32.41 3.10
N THR A 112 -8.18 31.82 2.50
CA THR A 112 -6.80 32.21 2.78
C THR A 112 -6.57 33.63 2.24
N PRO A 113 -6.02 34.57 3.04
CA PRO A 113 -5.75 35.93 2.59
C PRO A 113 -4.67 36.01 1.50
#